data_AF-A0A2N3FR88-F1
#
_entry.id   AF-A0A2N3FR88-F1
#
_cell.length_a   1.000
_cell.length_b   1.000
_cell.length_c   1.000
_cell.angle_alpha   90.00
_cell.angle_beta   90.00
_cell.angle_gamma   90.00
#
_symmetry.space_group_name_H-M   'P 1'
#
loop_
_entity.id
_entity.type
_entity.pdbx_description
1 polymer ?
#
loop_
_entity_poly.entity_id
_entity_poly.type
_entity_poly.pdbx_seq_one_letter_code
_entity_poly.pdbx_strand_id
1 'polypeptide(L)'
;MRPRIPDALSRRGWDVAALAAGLAGVLVASAGALPTAVALPLLAGFVLIGPGALVQTMLRLPSPTRWLVVPTFGVAVVVVMTTAMAWFDAWQPRLSLAVLAGLVAAIAAVRLLPPVGSRVPAG
;
A
#
# COMPACT_ATOMS: atom_id res chain seq x y z
N MET A 1 -15.24 19.37 -11.83
CA MET A 1 -16.15 18.20 -11.73
C MET A 1 -16.20 17.72 -10.29
N ARG A 2 -17.35 17.82 -9.61
CA ARG A 2 -17.48 17.30 -8.24
C ARG A 2 -17.48 15.75 -8.28
N PRO A 3 -16.65 15.06 -7.50
CA PRO A 3 -16.70 13.61 -7.42
C PRO A 3 -18.07 13.18 -6.91
N ARG A 4 -18.71 12.19 -7.57
CA ARG A 4 -19.93 11.57 -7.03
C ARG A 4 -19.53 10.90 -5.71
N ILE A 5 -20.29 11.17 -4.65
CA ILE A 5 -20.10 10.66 -3.28
C ILE A 5 -19.67 9.16 -3.21
N PRO A 6 -20.24 8.23 -4.00
CA PRO A 6 -19.77 6.83 -4.02
C PRO A 6 -18.30 6.64 -4.44
N ASP A 7 -17.76 7.48 -5.32
CA ASP A 7 -16.37 7.37 -5.79
C ASP A 7 -15.37 7.77 -4.70
N ALA A 8 -15.75 8.70 -3.83
CA ALA A 8 -14.90 9.20 -2.74
C ALA A 8 -14.79 8.16 -1.60
N LEU A 9 -15.90 7.50 -1.25
CA LEU A 9 -15.92 6.40 -0.27
C LEU A 9 -15.10 5.20 -0.75
N SER A 10 -15.24 4.83 -2.04
CA SER A 10 -14.45 3.74 -2.63
C SER A 10 -12.95 4.06 -2.58
N ARG A 11 -12.54 5.29 -2.90
CA ARG A 11 -11.13 5.72 -2.83
C ARG A 11 -10.56 5.63 -1.41
N ARG A 12 -11.29 6.15 -0.42
CA ARG A 12 -10.88 6.05 0.99
C ARG A 12 -10.72 4.60 1.44
N GLY A 13 -11.61 3.70 1.02
CA GLY A 13 -11.49 2.28 1.36
C GLY A 13 -10.18 1.65 0.88
N TRP A 14 -9.75 1.99 -0.35
CA TRP A 14 -8.49 1.49 -0.90
C TRP A 14 -7.25 2.13 -0.25
N ASP A 15 -7.29 3.42 0.08
CA ASP A 15 -6.19 4.05 0.82
C ASP A 15 -6.08 3.48 2.25
N VAL A 16 -7.20 3.14 2.91
CA VAL A 16 -7.18 2.41 4.20
C VAL A 16 -6.60 1.00 4.04
N ALA A 17 -6.99 0.27 2.99
CA ALA A 17 -6.43 -1.04 2.72
C ALA A 17 -4.92 -0.99 2.45
N ALA A 18 -4.45 0.00 1.68
CA ALA A 18 -3.04 0.25 1.43
C ALA A 18 -2.28 0.59 2.72
N LEU A 19 -2.86 1.43 3.58
CA LEU A 19 -2.26 1.79 4.87
C LEU A 19 -2.13 0.56 5.78
N ALA A 20 -3.20 -0.23 5.94
CA ALA A 20 -3.19 -1.43 6.77
C ALA A 20 -2.18 -2.46 6.26
N ALA A 21 -2.14 -2.69 4.94
CA ALA A 21 -1.18 -3.57 4.29
C ALA A 21 0.27 -3.07 4.46
N GLY A 22 0.51 -1.77 4.29
CA GLY A 22 1.82 -1.15 4.53
C GLY A 22 2.29 -1.30 5.97
N LEU A 23 1.41 -1.05 6.95
CA LEU A 23 1.72 -1.25 8.37
C LEU A 23 2.02 -2.72 8.69
N ALA A 24 1.28 -3.66 8.09
CA ALA A 24 1.57 -5.09 8.22
C ALA A 24 2.98 -5.43 7.68
N GLY A 25 3.37 -4.89 6.52
CA GLY A 25 4.71 -5.07 5.98
C GLY A 25 5.81 -4.47 6.86
N VAL A 26 5.59 -3.28 7.43
CA VAL A 26 6.52 -2.66 8.40
C VAL A 26 6.62 -3.49 9.67
N LEU A 27 5.52 -4.03 10.17
CA LEU A 27 5.50 -4.90 11.35
C LEU A 27 6.30 -6.18 11.11
N VAL A 28 6.14 -6.81 9.94
CA VAL A 28 6.94 -7.98 9.53
C VAL A 28 8.43 -7.64 9.43
N ALA A 29 8.77 -6.46 8.90
CA ALA A 29 10.16 -6.04 8.73
C ALA A 29 10.85 -5.67 10.06
N SER A 30 10.09 -5.14 11.02
CA SER A 30 10.61 -4.58 12.28
C SER A 30 10.66 -5.58 13.42
N ALA A 31 9.80 -6.60 13.43
CA ALA A 31 9.79 -7.58 14.51
C ALA A 31 10.90 -8.63 14.32
N GLY A 32 11.84 -8.67 15.26
CA GLY A 32 12.99 -9.58 15.24
C GLY A 32 12.63 -11.08 15.25
N ALA A 33 11.45 -11.45 15.73
CA ALA A 33 10.96 -12.83 15.78
C ALA A 33 9.42 -12.93 15.80
N LEU A 34 8.75 -12.54 14.72
CA LEU A 34 7.35 -12.92 14.53
C LEU A 34 7.25 -14.43 14.25
N PRO A 35 6.30 -15.15 14.86
CA PRO A 35 6.00 -16.53 14.46
C PRO A 35 5.70 -16.57 12.96
N THR A 36 6.27 -17.54 12.24
CA THR A 36 6.08 -17.69 10.78
C THR A 36 4.60 -17.76 10.41
N ALA A 37 3.78 -18.41 11.23
CA ALA A 37 2.32 -18.50 11.06
C ALA A 37 1.62 -17.13 11.01
N VAL A 38 2.22 -16.10 11.61
CA VAL A 38 1.71 -14.71 11.64
C VAL A 38 2.41 -13.86 10.58
N ALA A 39 3.73 -14.01 10.42
CA ALA A 39 4.50 -13.21 9.47
C ALA A 39 4.08 -13.46 8.01
N LEU A 40 3.81 -14.71 7.65
CA LEU A 40 3.50 -15.13 6.28
C LEU A 40 2.17 -14.54 5.76
N PRO A 41 1.03 -14.60 6.48
CA PRO A 41 -0.20 -13.96 6.03
C PRO A 41 -0.10 -12.43 6.01
N LEU A 42 0.63 -11.81 6.95
CA LEU A 42 0.86 -10.36 6.94
C LEU A 42 1.67 -9.91 5.72
N LEU A 43 2.73 -10.65 5.41
CA LEU A 43 3.55 -10.42 4.21
C LEU A 43 2.73 -10.65 2.94
N ALA A 44 1.95 -11.73 2.88
CA ALA A 44 1.07 -12.00 1.75
C ALA A 44 0.04 -10.88 1.57
N GLY A 45 -0.56 -10.40 2.66
CA GLY A 45 -1.47 -9.25 2.64
C GLY A 45 -0.78 -7.99 2.11
N PHE A 46 0.44 -7.70 2.56
CA PHE A 46 1.22 -6.59 2.02
C PHE A 46 1.48 -6.73 0.52
N VAL A 47 2.01 -7.87 0.09
CA VAL A 47 2.37 -8.13 -1.32
C VAL A 47 1.14 -8.08 -2.22
N LEU A 48 0.02 -8.67 -1.81
CA LEU A 48 -1.18 -8.79 -2.64
C LEU A 48 -2.05 -7.53 -2.63
N ILE A 49 -1.97 -6.70 -1.59
CA ILE A 49 -2.88 -5.55 -1.44
C ILE A 49 -2.13 -4.22 -1.49
N GLY A 50 -1.00 -4.07 -0.79
CA GLY A 50 -0.37 -2.78 -0.50
C GLY A 50 -0.10 -1.92 -1.74
N PRO A 51 0.84 -2.31 -2.63
CA PRO A 51 1.16 -1.50 -3.80
C PRO A 51 0.00 -1.40 -4.80
N GLY A 52 -0.74 -2.50 -4.99
CA GLY A 52 -1.87 -2.54 -5.91
C GLY A 52 -3.02 -1.62 -5.50
N ALA A 53 -3.32 -1.52 -4.20
CA ALA A 53 -4.35 -0.64 -3.67
C ALA A 53 -4.02 0.85 -3.88
N LEU A 54 -2.73 1.23 -3.76
CA LEU A 54 -2.28 2.60 -4.07
C LEU A 54 -2.43 2.97 -5.55
N VAL A 55 -2.18 2.01 -6.44
CA VAL A 55 -2.35 2.21 -7.88
C VAL A 55 -3.82 2.24 -8.27
N GLN A 56 -4.65 1.43 -7.61
CA GLN A 56 -6.09 1.43 -7.83
C GLN A 56 -6.72 2.81 -7.58
N THR A 57 -6.26 3.55 -6.56
CA THR A 57 -6.75 4.90 -6.28
C THR A 57 -6.27 5.94 -7.29
N MET A 58 -5.16 5.69 -7.99
CA MET A 58 -4.70 6.51 -9.11
C MET A 58 -5.46 6.20 -10.41
N LEU A 59 -5.53 4.93 -10.83
CA LEU A 59 -6.00 4.52 -12.16
C LEU A 59 -7.53 4.34 -12.30
N ARG A 60 -8.29 4.25 -11.19
CA ARG A 60 -9.76 4.06 -11.20
C ARG A 60 -10.24 2.90 -12.08
N LEU A 61 -9.62 1.73 -11.96
CA LEU A 61 -10.01 0.57 -12.79
C LEU A 61 -11.47 0.14 -12.55
N PRO A 62 -12.16 -0.47 -13.53
CA PRO A 62 -13.50 -1.06 -13.38
C PRO A 62 -13.52 -2.20 -12.35
N SER A 63 -14.64 -2.37 -11.62
CA SER A 63 -14.80 -3.32 -10.49
C SER A 63 -14.24 -4.74 -10.71
N PRO A 64 -14.53 -5.47 -11.81
CA PRO A 64 -14.01 -6.82 -11.98
C PRO A 64 -12.50 -6.87 -12.19
N THR A 65 -11.93 -5.86 -12.86
CA THR A 65 -10.51 -5.80 -13.19
C THR A 65 -9.63 -5.55 -11.95
N ARG A 66 -10.19 -4.91 -10.92
CA ARG A 66 -9.47 -4.58 -9.67
C ARG A 66 -8.96 -5.83 -8.96
N TRP A 67 -9.77 -6.89 -8.94
CA TRP A 67 -9.46 -8.14 -8.25
C TRP A 67 -8.23 -8.85 -8.81
N LEU A 68 -7.93 -8.63 -10.09
CA LEU A 68 -6.76 -9.22 -10.73
C LEU A 68 -5.58 -8.25 -10.75
N VAL A 69 -5.83 -6.96 -11.01
CA VAL A 69 -4.75 -5.97 -11.13
C VAL A 69 -4.09 -5.66 -9.79
N VAL A 70 -4.85 -5.54 -8.70
CA VAL A 70 -4.29 -5.23 -7.38
C VAL A 70 -3.23 -6.26 -6.95
N PRO A 71 -3.51 -7.58 -6.91
CA PRO A 71 -2.50 -8.57 -6.55
C PRO A 71 -1.39 -8.68 -7.58
N THR A 72 -1.70 -8.62 -8.88
CA THR A 72 -0.69 -8.73 -9.94
C THR A 72 0.32 -7.58 -9.86
N PHE A 73 -0.16 -6.35 -9.67
CA PHE A 73 0.69 -5.18 -9.56
C PHE A 73 1.52 -5.23 -8.27
N GLY A 74 0.92 -5.66 -7.16
CA GLY A 74 1.63 -5.85 -5.90
C GLY A 74 2.80 -6.83 -6.02
N VAL A 75 2.58 -8.00 -6.62
CA VAL A 75 3.63 -8.98 -6.92
C VAL A 75 4.68 -8.40 -7.86
N ALA A 76 4.26 -7.74 -8.94
CA ALA A 76 5.19 -7.17 -9.92
C ALA A 76 6.15 -6.14 -9.30
N VAL A 77 5.64 -5.24 -8.46
CA VAL A 77 6.48 -4.25 -7.75
C VAL A 77 7.51 -4.94 -6.86
N VAL A 78 7.08 -5.94 -6.08
CA VAL A 78 7.98 -6.66 -5.18
C VAL A 78 9.04 -7.44 -5.97
N VAL A 79 8.66 -8.10 -7.05
CA VAL A 79 9.58 -8.86 -7.93
C VAL A 79 10.58 -7.92 -8.59
N VAL A 80 10.14 -6.80 -9.17
CA VAL A 80 11.05 -5.84 -9.83
C VAL A 80 12.01 -5.23 -8.81
N MET A 81 11.51 -4.83 -7.63
CA MET A 81 12.33 -4.24 -6.58
C MET A 81 13.37 -5.22 -6.04
N THR A 82 12.95 -6.45 -5.74
CA THR A 82 13.85 -7.52 -5.26
C THR A 82 14.89 -7.86 -6.32
N THR A 83 14.49 -8.02 -7.58
CA THR A 83 15.41 -8.28 -8.69
C THR A 83 16.42 -7.15 -8.87
N ALA A 84 15.97 -5.89 -8.84
CA ALA A 84 16.86 -4.73 -8.93
C ALA A 84 17.86 -4.68 -7.76
N MET A 85 17.40 -4.93 -6.53
CA MET A 85 18.28 -4.93 -5.36
C MET A 85 19.30 -6.09 -5.37
N ALA A 86 18.91 -7.26 -5.86
CA ALA A 86 19.84 -8.36 -6.11
C ALA A 86 20.89 -7.96 -7.14
N TRP A 87 20.45 -7.32 -8.24
CA TRP A 87 21.35 -6.92 -9.33
C TRP A 87 22.42 -5.92 -8.90
N PHE A 88 22.11 -5.03 -7.96
CA PHE A 88 23.02 -4.01 -7.45
C PHE A 88 23.74 -4.40 -6.15
N ASP A 89 23.71 -5.67 -5.73
CA ASP A 89 24.27 -6.14 -4.44
C ASP A 89 23.78 -5.35 -3.20
N ALA A 90 22.61 -4.72 -3.33
CA ALA A 90 21.97 -3.93 -2.27
C ALA A 90 20.87 -4.72 -1.54
N TRP A 91 20.80 -6.04 -1.73
CA TRP A 91 19.74 -6.88 -1.18
C TRP A 91 19.86 -6.98 0.34
N GLN A 92 18.97 -6.29 1.05
CA GLN A 92 18.78 -6.42 2.49
C GLN A 92 17.29 -6.64 2.78
N PRO A 93 16.81 -7.89 2.86
CA PRO A 93 15.39 -8.18 2.66
C PRO A 93 14.48 -7.50 3.69
N ARG A 94 14.94 -7.36 4.94
CA ARG A 94 14.21 -6.64 5.99
C ARG A 94 14.20 -5.12 5.74
N LEU A 95 15.33 -4.53 5.39
CA LEU A 95 15.43 -3.08 5.16
C LEU A 95 14.66 -2.69 3.90
N SER A 96 14.78 -3.46 2.82
CA SER A 96 14.03 -3.32 1.58
C SER A 96 12.52 -3.41 1.80
N LEU A 97 12.07 -4.40 2.58
CA LEU A 97 10.66 -4.54 2.95
C LEU A 97 10.17 -3.36 3.80
N ALA A 98 10.95 -2.94 4.81
CA ALA A 98 10.61 -1.80 5.66
C ALA A 98 10.46 -0.51 4.85
N VAL A 99 11.38 -0.25 3.92
CA VAL A 99 11.35 0.94 3.05
C VAL A 99 10.13 0.91 2.15
N LEU A 100 9.89 -0.21 1.45
CA LEU A 100 8.75 -0.31 0.53
C LEU A 100 7.42 -0.23 1.27
N ALA A 101 7.26 -0.98 2.35
CA ALA A 101 6.04 -1.00 3.16
C ALA A 101 5.80 0.34 3.86
N GLY A 102 6.86 0.98 4.36
CA GLY A 102 6.81 2.31 4.95
C GLY A 102 6.40 3.38 3.93
N LEU A 103 6.93 3.31 2.70
CA LEU A 103 6.54 4.23 1.63
C LEU A 103 5.07 4.04 1.24
N VAL A 104 4.60 2.80 1.12
CA VAL A 104 3.19 2.49 0.85
C VAL A 104 2.29 3.08 1.95
N ALA A 105 2.64 2.83 3.21
CA ALA A 105 1.90 3.34 4.37
C ALA A 105 1.91 4.88 4.42
N ALA A 106 3.06 5.52 4.19
CA ALA A 106 3.18 6.97 4.22
C ALA A 106 2.34 7.64 3.13
N ILE A 107 2.39 7.15 1.89
CA ILE A 107 1.59 7.70 0.79
C ILE A 107 0.10 7.53 1.08
N ALA A 108 -0.31 6.36 1.57
CA ALA A 108 -1.70 6.09 1.95
C ALA A 108 -2.16 7.02 3.08
N ALA A 109 -1.34 7.22 4.12
CA ALA A 109 -1.63 8.12 5.23
C ALA A 109 -1.81 9.57 4.76
N VAL A 110 -0.91 10.07 3.91
CA VAL A 110 -0.99 11.43 3.34
C VAL A 110 -2.29 11.63 2.56
N ARG A 111 -2.76 10.62 1.82
CA ARG A 111 -4.02 10.68 1.07
C ARG A 111 -5.28 10.66 1.94
N LEU A 112 -5.17 10.09 3.14
CA LEU A 112 -6.27 10.03 4.11
C LEU A 112 -6.42 11.32 4.91
N LEU A 113 -5.36 12.13 5.01
CA LEU A 113 -5.42 13.42 5.70
C LEU A 113 -6.38 14.39 4.99
N PRO A 114 -7.20 15.14 5.75
CA PRO A 114 -7.99 16.22 5.16
C PRO A 114 -7.07 17.29 4.58
N PRO A 115 -7.43 17.92 3.43
CA PRO A 115 -6.65 19.02 2.89
C PRO A 115 -6.60 20.16 3.91
N VAL A 116 -5.40 20.70 4.15
CA VAL A 116 -5.08 21.66 5.22
C VAL A 116 -5.86 23.00 5.13
N GLY A 117 -6.72 23.20 4.13
CA GLY A 117 -7.49 24.43 3.92
C GLY A 117 -9.00 24.38 4.23
N SER A 118 -9.57 23.27 4.74
CA SER A 118 -11.04 23.14 4.87
C SER A 118 -11.64 23.69 6.18
N ARG A 119 -10.87 24.47 6.96
CA ARG A 119 -11.36 25.15 8.18
C ARG A 119 -11.19 26.66 8.03
N VAL A 120 -11.94 27.28 7.12
CA VAL A 120 -12.24 28.72 7.25
C VAL A 120 -13.62 28.79 7.89
N PRO A 121 -13.73 29.23 9.16
CA PRO A 121 -15.04 29.57 9.72
C PRO A 121 -15.58 30.74 8.89
N ALA A 122 -16.71 30.53 8.21
CA ALA A 122 -17.48 31.64 7.70
C ALA A 122 -18.08 32.35 8.92
N GLY A 123 -17.40 33.41 9.37
CA GLY A 123 -17.98 34.42 10.25
C GLY A 123 -18.92 35.32 9.48
#